data_AF-A0A0C3CXB3-F1
#
_entry.id   AF-A0A0C3CXB3-F1
#
_cell.length_a   1.000
_cell.length_b   1.000
_cell.length_c   1.000
_cell.angle_alpha   90.00
_cell.angle_beta   90.00
_cell.angle_gamma   90.00
#
_symmetry.space_group_name_H-M   'P 1'
#
loop_
_entity.id
_entity.type
_entity.pdbx_description
1 polymer ?
#
loop_
_entity_poly.entity_id
_entity_poly.type
_entity_poly.pdbx_seq_one_letter_code
_entity_poly.pdbx_strand_id
1 'polypeptide(L)'
;MRSKTIHDRANVNVEVSVAAFSTGDRRKRSRGDKRILEFAATIKSTFEPVIQTSLYPRSQIDIFVQVIQQDGGLLQACINGTTLALMNAGIPMVDFVCAISGGVHSTFPLLDLTQLEESDVPNLTIALLPKTRTVSLVTMETRLHVDRFEEIFRLATDAGLVLHEEMKAAILARSRSLITSVESQRKEHELPEEGGMEFN
;
A
#
# COMPACT_ATOMS: atom_id res chain seq x y z
N MET A 1 1.34 -24.21 -18.11
CA MET A 1 0.54 -23.52 -17.07
C MET A 1 0.41 -24.27 -15.73
N ARG A 2 0.83 -25.54 -15.58
CA ARG A 2 0.77 -26.32 -14.31
C ARG A 2 1.93 -26.09 -13.32
N SER A 3 2.95 -25.32 -13.67
CA SER A 3 4.20 -25.21 -12.89
C SER A 3 4.16 -24.17 -11.76
N LYS A 4 3.08 -23.41 -11.60
CA LYS A 4 2.95 -22.37 -10.55
C LYS A 4 1.96 -22.74 -9.44
N THR A 5 1.42 -23.97 -9.46
CA THR A 5 0.46 -24.39 -8.45
C THR A 5 1.19 -24.72 -7.16
N ILE A 6 1.22 -23.77 -6.23
CA ILE A 6 1.72 -24.00 -4.88
C ILE A 6 0.53 -24.49 -4.06
N HIS A 7 0.62 -25.71 -3.53
CA HIS A 7 -0.50 -26.33 -2.81
C HIS A 7 -0.60 -25.85 -1.36
N ASP A 8 0.52 -25.43 -0.77
CA ASP A 8 0.64 -25.13 0.66
C ASP A 8 0.47 -23.63 1.00
N ARG A 9 0.38 -22.75 0.00
CA ARG A 9 0.22 -21.30 0.19
C ARG A 9 -0.48 -20.65 -0.98
N ALA A 10 -1.11 -19.50 -0.74
CA ALA A 10 -1.64 -18.66 -1.79
C ALA A 10 -0.53 -18.10 -2.71
N ASN A 11 -0.84 -17.98 -4.00
CA ASN A 11 0.01 -17.24 -4.92
C ASN A 11 -0.37 -15.75 -4.90
N VAL A 12 0.62 -14.87 -4.65
CA VAL A 12 0.43 -13.42 -4.71
C VAL A 12 0.89 -12.91 -6.08
N ASN A 13 0.00 -12.24 -6.81
CA ASN A 13 0.36 -11.53 -8.02
C ASN A 13 0.08 -10.04 -7.83
N VAL A 14 0.95 -9.21 -8.41
CA VAL A 14 0.83 -7.76 -8.38
C VAL A 14 0.90 -7.26 -9.81
N GLU A 15 -0.05 -6.42 -10.21
CA GLU A 15 -0.06 -5.72 -11.46
C GLU A 15 -0.14 -4.22 -11.20
N VAL A 16 0.82 -3.47 -11.74
CA VAL A 16 0.87 -2.02 -11.64
C VAL A 16 0.59 -1.43 -13.02
N SER A 17 -0.34 -0.49 -13.10
CA SER A 17 -0.72 0.21 -14.32
C SER A 17 -0.69 1.70 -14.09
N VAL A 18 0.02 2.43 -14.95
CA VAL A 18 0.13 3.89 -14.88
C VAL A 18 -0.71 4.50 -16.00
N ALA A 19 -1.68 5.33 -15.64
CA ALA A 19 -2.55 5.97 -16.62
C ALA A 19 -1.73 6.90 -17.54
N ALA A 20 -2.07 6.92 -18.83
CA ALA A 20 -1.32 7.71 -19.83
C ALA A 20 -1.42 9.23 -19.62
N PHE A 21 -2.36 9.67 -18.78
CA PHE A 21 -2.61 11.07 -18.40
C PHE A 21 -2.13 11.39 -16.97
N SER A 22 -1.42 10.47 -16.31
CA SER A 22 -1.01 10.62 -14.91
C SER A 22 0.12 11.63 -14.68
N THR A 23 0.86 11.99 -15.71
CA THR A 23 1.96 12.98 -15.69
C THR A 23 1.60 14.17 -16.58
N GLY A 24 2.22 15.34 -16.32
CA GLY A 24 2.02 16.56 -17.12
C GLY A 24 2.24 16.37 -18.62
N ASP A 25 3.14 15.47 -19.01
CA ASP A 25 3.31 15.01 -20.39
C ASP A 25 2.60 13.68 -20.65
N ARG A 26 1.89 13.58 -21.77
CA ARG A 26 1.18 12.35 -22.17
C ARG A 26 2.19 11.23 -22.45
N ARG A 27 2.27 10.28 -21.53
CA ARG A 27 3.13 9.10 -21.68
C ARG A 27 2.64 8.23 -22.84
N LYS A 28 3.53 7.92 -23.80
CA LYS A 28 3.24 6.88 -24.80
C LYS A 28 3.13 5.55 -24.06
N ARG A 29 2.03 4.81 -24.27
CA ARG A 29 1.85 3.47 -23.71
C ARG A 29 2.94 2.55 -24.26
N SER A 30 3.97 2.28 -23.47
CA SER A 30 4.95 1.24 -23.76
C SER A 30 4.48 -0.05 -23.09
N ARG A 31 4.10 -1.05 -23.89
CA ARG A 31 3.80 -2.40 -23.38
C ARG A 31 5.10 -2.98 -22.84
N GLY A 32 5.15 -3.28 -21.53
CA GLY A 32 6.31 -3.91 -20.89
C GLY A 32 7.39 -2.93 -20.41
N ASP A 33 6.97 -1.79 -19.85
CA ASP A 33 7.90 -0.84 -19.23
C ASP A 33 8.63 -1.52 -18.05
N LYS A 34 9.97 -1.67 -18.16
CA LYS A 34 10.77 -2.42 -17.17
C LYS A 34 10.61 -1.87 -15.76
N ARG A 35 10.51 -0.53 -15.63
CA ARG A 35 10.30 0.14 -14.34
C ARG A 35 8.99 -0.25 -13.67
N ILE A 36 7.92 -0.45 -14.44
CA ILE A 36 6.61 -0.87 -13.91
C ILE A 36 6.69 -2.34 -13.44
N LEU A 37 7.38 -3.20 -14.19
CA LEU A 37 7.62 -4.58 -13.79
C LEU A 37 8.47 -4.67 -12.52
N GLU A 38 9.49 -3.82 -12.38
CA GLU A 38 10.29 -3.69 -11.17
C GLU A 38 9.44 -3.27 -9.97
N PHE A 39 8.58 -2.24 -10.11
CA PHE A 39 7.66 -1.86 -9.03
C PHE A 39 6.70 -2.99 -8.65
N ALA A 40 6.12 -3.69 -9.62
CA ALA A 40 5.26 -4.83 -9.35
C ALA A 40 6.01 -5.95 -8.58
N ALA A 41 7.25 -6.24 -8.98
CA ALA A 41 8.09 -7.22 -8.30
C ALA A 41 8.47 -6.78 -6.88
N THR A 42 8.81 -5.50 -6.70
CA THR A 42 9.16 -4.91 -5.39
C THR A 42 7.98 -4.95 -4.42
N ILE A 43 6.78 -4.54 -4.88
CA ILE A 43 5.55 -4.61 -4.07
C ILE A 43 5.27 -6.08 -3.72
N LYS A 44 5.34 -7.00 -4.70
CA LYS A 44 5.14 -8.43 -4.45
C LYS A 44 6.10 -8.95 -3.37
N SER A 45 7.39 -8.68 -3.50
CA SER A 45 8.41 -9.14 -2.55
C SER A 45 8.22 -8.54 -1.15
N THR A 46 7.65 -7.34 -1.06
CA THR A 46 7.36 -6.66 0.22
C THR A 46 6.16 -7.29 0.93
N PHE A 47 5.10 -7.65 0.18
CA PHE A 47 3.86 -8.17 0.76
C PHE A 47 3.83 -9.69 0.92
N GLU A 48 4.60 -10.46 0.15
CA GLU A 48 4.65 -11.92 0.24
C GLU A 48 4.99 -12.45 1.66
N PRO A 49 5.96 -11.87 2.42
CA PRO A 49 6.21 -12.28 3.81
C PRO A 49 5.22 -11.69 4.82
N VAL A 50 4.49 -10.63 4.46
CA VAL A 50 3.56 -9.93 5.36
C VAL A 50 2.17 -10.57 5.35
N ILE A 51 1.73 -11.07 4.19
CA ILE A 51 0.46 -11.77 4.04
C ILE A 51 0.60 -13.20 4.58
N GLN A 52 -0.37 -13.64 5.39
CA GLN A 52 -0.41 -15.02 5.90
C GLN A 52 -0.92 -15.98 4.83
N THR A 53 -0.08 -16.23 3.82
CA THR A 53 -0.42 -17.04 2.63
C THR A 53 -0.76 -18.50 2.95
N SER A 54 -0.31 -19.02 4.10
CA SER A 54 -0.63 -20.38 4.58
C SER A 54 -2.10 -20.58 4.94
N LEU A 55 -2.84 -19.51 5.23
CA LEU A 55 -4.28 -19.58 5.51
C LEU A 55 -5.13 -19.82 4.25
N TYR A 56 -4.53 -19.66 3.07
CA TYR A 56 -5.22 -19.71 1.79
C TYR A 56 -4.58 -20.71 0.81
N PRO A 57 -4.57 -22.02 1.14
CA PRO A 57 -4.01 -23.03 0.26
C PRO A 57 -4.80 -23.11 -1.06
N ARG A 58 -4.08 -23.24 -2.19
CA ARG A 58 -4.67 -23.30 -3.55
C ARG A 58 -5.46 -22.06 -3.95
N SER A 59 -5.24 -20.91 -3.30
CA SER A 59 -5.86 -19.64 -3.66
C SER A 59 -4.87 -18.70 -4.36
N GLN A 60 -5.40 -17.65 -4.97
CA GLN A 60 -4.61 -16.59 -5.58
C GLN A 60 -5.08 -15.24 -5.05
N ILE A 61 -4.13 -14.37 -4.68
CA ILE A 61 -4.38 -13.00 -4.26
C ILE A 61 -3.81 -12.10 -5.35
N ASP A 62 -4.68 -11.41 -6.07
CA ASP A 62 -4.31 -10.50 -7.14
C ASP A 62 -4.46 -9.05 -6.67
N ILE A 63 -3.36 -8.31 -6.69
CA ILE A 63 -3.27 -6.91 -6.28
C ILE A 63 -3.13 -6.06 -7.53
N PHE A 64 -4.13 -5.21 -7.79
CA PHE A 64 -4.12 -4.28 -8.90
C PHE A 64 -3.89 -2.86 -8.40
N VAL A 65 -2.83 -2.21 -8.87
CA VAL A 65 -2.50 -0.83 -8.52
C VAL A 65 -2.61 0.02 -9.77
N GLN A 66 -3.58 0.94 -9.78
CA GLN A 66 -3.77 1.87 -10.88
C GLN A 66 -3.43 3.30 -10.45
N VAL A 67 -2.42 3.87 -11.10
CA VAL A 67 -1.94 5.22 -10.83
C VAL A 67 -2.66 6.18 -11.75
N ILE A 68 -3.52 7.00 -11.17
CA ILE A 68 -4.35 7.98 -11.90
C ILE A 68 -3.58 9.28 -12.10
N GLN A 69 -2.92 9.75 -11.05
CA GLN A 69 -2.10 10.96 -11.02
C GLN A 69 -0.80 10.65 -10.27
N GLN A 70 0.30 11.21 -10.75
CA GLN A 70 1.63 11.02 -10.16
C GLN A 70 2.28 12.38 -9.94
N ASP A 71 2.78 12.63 -8.72
CA ASP A 71 3.54 13.82 -8.35
C ASP A 71 4.71 13.45 -7.42
N GLY A 72 5.57 12.56 -7.92
CA GLY A 72 6.65 11.97 -7.13
C GLY A 72 6.18 10.79 -6.29
N GLY A 73 7.12 10.05 -5.73
CA GLY A 73 6.84 9.12 -4.66
C GLY A 73 5.98 7.92 -5.01
N LEU A 74 6.08 7.46 -6.26
CA LEU A 74 5.18 6.48 -6.82
C LEU A 74 5.22 5.15 -6.05
N LEU A 75 6.41 4.67 -5.71
CA LEU A 75 6.58 3.36 -5.07
C LEU A 75 5.99 3.35 -3.66
N GLN A 76 6.29 4.34 -2.82
CA GLN A 76 5.75 4.38 -1.47
C GLN A 76 4.23 4.54 -1.45
N ALA A 77 3.68 5.36 -2.35
CA ALA A 77 2.23 5.53 -2.46
C ALA A 77 1.54 4.23 -2.86
N CYS A 78 2.12 3.48 -3.80
CA CYS A 78 1.62 2.16 -4.21
C CYS A 78 1.66 1.14 -3.06
N ILE A 79 2.74 1.12 -2.27
CA ILE A 79 2.86 0.22 -1.10
C ILE A 79 1.81 0.58 -0.05
N ASN A 80 1.70 1.85 0.33
CA ASN A 80 0.72 2.30 1.32
C ASN A 80 -0.72 2.02 0.87
N GLY A 81 -1.04 2.31 -0.39
CA GLY A 81 -2.35 2.01 -0.96
C GLY A 81 -2.65 0.51 -0.97
N THR A 82 -1.65 -0.32 -1.25
CA THR A 82 -1.78 -1.79 -1.20
C THR A 82 -2.06 -2.27 0.22
N THR A 83 -1.36 -1.75 1.23
CA THR A 83 -1.63 -2.06 2.65
C THR A 83 -3.08 -1.77 3.02
N LEU A 84 -3.57 -0.57 2.69
CA LEU A 84 -4.96 -0.18 2.97
C LEU A 84 -5.96 -1.08 2.22
N ALA A 85 -5.68 -1.42 0.96
CA ALA A 85 -6.53 -2.27 0.15
C ALA A 85 -6.64 -3.70 0.72
N LEU A 86 -5.52 -4.30 1.11
CA LEU A 86 -5.47 -5.64 1.71
C LEU A 86 -6.24 -5.69 3.03
N MET A 87 -6.13 -4.64 3.86
CA MET A 87 -6.89 -4.54 5.11
C MET A 87 -8.38 -4.37 4.86
N ASN A 88 -8.76 -3.52 3.91
CA ASN A 88 -10.16 -3.35 3.55
C ASN A 88 -10.76 -4.63 2.94
N ALA A 89 -9.96 -5.44 2.23
CA ALA A 89 -10.36 -6.75 1.73
C ALA A 89 -10.46 -7.83 2.84
N GLY A 90 -10.01 -7.53 4.06
CA GLY A 90 -10.02 -8.48 5.17
C GLY A 90 -8.99 -9.60 5.04
N ILE A 91 -7.90 -9.37 4.29
CA ILE A 91 -6.82 -10.35 4.15
C ILE A 91 -5.94 -10.33 5.41
N PRO A 92 -5.76 -11.47 6.11
CA PRO A 92 -4.86 -11.61 7.24
C PRO A 92 -3.41 -11.24 6.89
N MET A 93 -2.91 -10.24 7.60
CA MET A 93 -1.52 -9.77 7.52
C MET A 93 -0.88 -9.76 8.91
N VAL A 94 0.44 -9.97 8.95
CA VAL A 94 1.22 -9.97 10.19
C VAL A 94 1.36 -8.56 10.77
N ASP A 95 1.54 -7.58 9.88
CA ASP A 95 1.75 -6.18 10.24
C ASP A 95 1.25 -5.24 9.11
N PHE A 96 1.19 -3.95 9.41
CA PHE A 96 1.09 -2.90 8.41
C PHE A 96 2.41 -2.80 7.63
N VAL A 97 2.35 -2.34 6.38
CA VAL A 97 3.53 -1.89 5.65
C VAL A 97 3.37 -0.40 5.38
N CYS A 98 4.29 0.38 5.93
CA CYS A 98 4.31 1.83 5.80
C CYS A 98 5.56 2.21 5.01
N ALA A 99 5.38 2.77 3.83
CA ALA A 99 6.47 3.23 2.99
C ALA A 99 6.54 4.75 2.96
N ILE A 100 7.76 5.28 2.93
CA ILE A 100 8.03 6.71 2.85
C ILE A 100 9.29 6.95 2.02
N SER A 101 9.33 8.08 1.32
CA SER A 101 10.55 8.57 0.69
C SER A 101 11.22 9.61 1.59
N GLY A 102 12.54 9.64 1.52
CA GLY A 102 13.35 10.70 2.10
C GLY A 102 14.43 11.12 1.11
N GLY A 103 14.87 12.37 1.20
CA GLY A 103 15.99 12.88 0.42
C GLY A 103 16.82 13.86 1.22
N VAL A 104 17.96 14.27 0.66
CA VAL A 104 18.78 15.34 1.24
C VAL A 104 19.03 16.41 0.22
N HIS A 105 18.62 17.64 0.56
CA HIS A 105 18.97 18.83 -0.20
C HIS A 105 20.08 19.57 0.54
N SER A 106 21.28 19.60 -0.04
CA SER A 106 22.50 20.16 0.54
C SER A 106 22.87 19.55 1.90
N THR A 107 22.27 20.03 2.99
CA THR A 107 22.50 19.59 4.38
C THR A 107 21.22 19.27 5.14
N PHE A 108 20.05 19.49 4.55
CA PHE A 108 18.76 19.32 5.21
C PHE A 108 18.08 18.04 4.71
N PRO A 109 17.65 17.14 5.61
CA PRO A 109 16.84 16.00 5.23
C PRO A 109 15.41 16.47 4.92
N LEU A 110 14.85 15.93 3.85
CA LEU A 110 13.49 16.14 3.37
C LEU A 110 12.75 14.80 3.42
N LEU A 111 11.46 14.85 3.73
CA LEU A 111 10.57 13.70 3.73
C LEU A 111 9.47 13.92 2.70
N ASP A 112 9.01 12.84 2.09
CA ASP A 112 7.93 12.82 1.10
C ASP A 112 8.20 13.76 -0.09
N LEU A 113 9.17 13.36 -0.90
CA LEU A 113 9.64 14.15 -2.03
C LEU A 113 8.60 14.19 -3.16
N THR A 114 8.41 15.39 -3.71
CA THR A 114 7.66 15.63 -4.95
C THR A 114 8.45 15.19 -6.18
N GLN A 115 7.82 15.17 -7.36
CA GLN A 115 8.49 14.75 -8.60
C GLN A 115 9.72 15.62 -8.94
N LEU A 116 9.63 16.94 -8.68
CA LEU A 116 10.70 17.88 -8.92
C LEU A 116 11.87 17.63 -7.97
N GLU A 117 11.58 17.39 -6.69
CA GLU A 117 12.59 17.11 -5.68
C GLU A 117 13.26 15.75 -5.92
N GLU A 118 12.50 14.69 -6.20
CA GLU A 118 13.08 13.36 -6.52
C GLU A 118 14.08 13.39 -7.67
N SER A 119 13.92 14.34 -8.60
CA SER A 119 14.81 14.48 -9.76
C SER A 119 16.09 15.25 -9.45
N ASP A 120 16.07 16.12 -8.43
CA ASP A 120 17.17 17.05 -8.12
C ASP A 120 17.98 16.61 -6.88
N VAL A 121 17.33 15.91 -5.92
CA VAL A 121 17.97 15.46 -4.69
C VAL A 121 18.24 13.95 -4.68
N PRO A 122 19.33 13.51 -4.04
CA PRO A 122 19.50 12.12 -3.68
C PRO A 122 18.33 11.63 -2.83
N ASN A 123 17.61 10.63 -3.33
CA ASN A 123 16.44 10.05 -2.69
C ASN A 123 16.68 8.60 -2.23
N LEU A 124 15.93 8.21 -1.20
CA LEU A 124 15.79 6.85 -0.72
C LEU A 124 14.31 6.58 -0.43
N THR A 125 13.88 5.33 -0.60
CA THR A 125 12.55 4.86 -0.20
C THR A 125 12.72 3.72 0.80
N ILE A 126 11.98 3.78 1.90
CA ILE A 126 11.94 2.75 2.93
C ILE A 126 10.52 2.21 3.04
N ALA A 127 10.38 0.90 3.23
CA ALA A 127 9.14 0.28 3.71
C ALA A 127 9.37 -0.36 5.08
N LEU A 128 8.61 0.08 6.07
CA LEU A 128 8.69 -0.29 7.49
C LEU A 128 7.49 -1.15 7.91
N LEU A 129 7.78 -2.15 8.74
CA LEU A 129 6.79 -2.87 9.54
C LEU A 129 6.72 -2.20 10.92
N PRO A 130 5.68 -1.41 11.24
CA PRO A 130 5.66 -0.54 12.41
C PRO A 130 5.59 -1.30 13.74
N LYS A 131 4.98 -2.49 13.78
CA LYS A 131 4.87 -3.29 15.01
C LYS A 131 6.21 -3.87 15.43
N THR A 132 7.01 -4.33 14.46
CA THR A 132 8.34 -4.92 14.71
C THR A 132 9.48 -3.91 14.55
N ARG A 133 9.19 -2.71 14.05
CA ARG A 133 10.17 -1.69 13.62
C ARG A 133 11.24 -2.24 12.68
N THR A 134 10.88 -3.26 11.90
CA THR A 134 11.79 -3.89 10.93
C THR A 134 11.57 -3.28 9.56
N VAL A 135 12.65 -2.98 8.86
CA VAL A 135 12.58 -2.48 7.48
C VAL A 135 12.50 -3.65 6.52
N SER A 136 11.43 -3.71 5.73
CA SER A 136 11.22 -4.75 4.70
C SER A 136 11.91 -4.40 3.39
N LEU A 137 11.99 -3.12 3.05
CA LEU A 137 12.53 -2.65 1.79
C LEU A 137 13.33 -1.37 2.02
N VAL A 138 14.51 -1.30 1.41
CA VAL A 138 15.23 -0.04 1.20
C VAL A 138 15.62 0.00 -0.27
N THR A 139 15.24 1.06 -0.97
CA THR A 139 15.67 1.32 -2.34
C THR A 139 16.31 2.69 -2.40
N MET A 140 17.46 2.78 -3.06
CA MET A 140 18.19 4.02 -3.28
C MET A 140 18.69 4.02 -4.72
N GLU A 141 18.19 4.94 -5.54
CA GLU A 141 18.61 5.07 -6.94
C GLU A 141 19.83 6.01 -7.09
N THR A 142 20.12 6.80 -6.05
CA THR A 142 21.11 7.89 -6.08
C THR A 142 22.32 7.60 -5.21
N ARG A 143 23.36 8.45 -5.29
CA ARG A 143 24.57 8.33 -4.47
C ARG A 143 24.48 9.28 -3.28
N LEU A 144 24.63 8.74 -2.08
CA LEU A 144 24.58 9.49 -0.83
C LEU A 144 25.78 9.13 0.06
N HIS A 145 26.32 10.11 0.78
CA HIS A 145 27.36 9.87 1.78
C HIS A 145 26.78 9.07 2.96
N VAL A 146 27.55 8.14 3.54
CA VAL A 146 27.08 7.22 4.58
C VAL A 146 26.54 7.96 5.81
N ASP A 147 27.22 9.02 6.25
CA ASP A 147 26.76 9.83 7.40
C ASP A 147 25.38 10.46 7.16
N ARG A 148 25.11 10.89 5.92
CA ARG A 148 23.81 11.47 5.54
C ARG A 148 22.75 10.40 5.37
N PHE A 149 23.15 9.21 4.92
CA PHE A 149 22.23 8.07 4.83
C PHE A 149 21.68 7.69 6.20
N GLU A 150 22.52 7.61 7.23
CA GLU A 150 22.06 7.27 8.59
C GLU A 150 21.04 8.29 9.12
N GLU A 151 21.30 9.58 8.91
CA GLU A 151 20.42 10.68 9.33
C GLU A 151 19.03 10.56 8.68
N ILE A 152 18.95 10.44 7.35
CA ILE A 152 17.68 10.32 6.62
C ILE A 152 16.98 9.00 6.96
N PHE A 153 17.73 7.90 7.06
CA PHE A 153 17.17 6.58 7.33
C PHE A 153 16.44 6.55 8.68
N ARG A 154 17.03 7.16 9.71
CA ARG A 154 16.39 7.28 11.03
C ARG A 154 15.16 8.19 10.95
N LEU A 155 15.28 9.35 10.32
CA LEU A 155 14.17 10.28 10.17
C LEU A 155 12.98 9.66 9.41
N ALA A 156 13.25 8.95 8.32
CA ALA A 156 12.24 8.24 7.53
C ALA A 156 11.61 7.08 8.31
N THR A 157 12.38 6.38 9.15
CA THR A 157 11.83 5.34 10.03
C THR A 157 10.84 5.93 11.04
N ASP A 158 11.20 7.06 11.68
CA ASP A 158 10.31 7.73 12.62
C ASP A 158 9.06 8.28 11.93
N ALA A 159 9.21 8.86 10.74
CA ALA A 159 8.09 9.32 9.94
C ALA A 159 7.16 8.17 9.48
N GLY A 160 7.72 6.99 9.19
CA GLY A 160 6.94 5.79 8.91
C GLY A 160 6.04 5.36 10.08
N LEU A 161 6.47 5.60 11.33
CA LEU A 161 5.64 5.34 12.52
C LEU A 161 4.49 6.35 12.65
N VAL A 162 4.72 7.61 12.30
CA VAL A 162 3.65 8.63 12.26
C VAL A 162 2.62 8.26 11.19
N LEU A 163 3.08 7.86 10.01
CA LEU A 163 2.21 7.43 8.91
C LEU A 163 1.37 6.20 9.29
N HIS A 164 1.92 5.27 10.09
CA HIS A 164 1.17 4.13 10.59
C HIS A 164 -0.07 4.55 11.39
N GLU A 165 0.06 5.51 12.30
CA GLU A 165 -1.06 5.98 13.11
C GLU A 165 -2.15 6.63 12.26
N GLU A 166 -1.78 7.41 11.25
CA GLU A 166 -2.72 8.00 10.30
C GLU A 166 -3.46 6.95 9.46
N MET A 167 -2.73 5.97 8.92
CA MET A 167 -3.34 4.87 8.16
C MET A 167 -4.29 4.04 9.03
N LYS A 168 -3.90 3.76 10.27
CA LYS A 168 -4.73 3.04 11.24
C LYS A 168 -5.98 3.84 11.59
N ALA A 169 -5.85 5.14 11.82
CA ALA A 169 -6.99 6.02 12.06
C ALA A 169 -7.98 6.01 10.90
N ALA A 170 -7.49 6.08 9.66
CA ALA A 170 -8.32 6.04 8.45
C ALA A 170 -9.11 4.71 8.33
N ILE A 171 -8.46 3.57 8.58
CA ILE A 171 -9.13 2.27 8.56
C ILE A 171 -10.18 2.18 9.66
N LEU A 172 -9.86 2.58 10.89
CA LEU A 172 -10.80 2.55 12.01
C LEU A 172 -12.01 3.46 11.79
N ALA A 173 -11.81 4.62 11.15
CA ALA A 173 -12.92 5.49 10.75
C ALA A 173 -13.83 4.80 9.73
N ARG A 174 -13.26 4.17 8.70
CA ARG A 174 -14.01 3.43 7.69
C ARG A 174 -14.76 2.23 8.28
N SER A 175 -14.09 1.41 9.09
CA SER A 175 -14.70 0.25 9.74
C SER A 175 -15.87 0.66 10.63
N ARG A 176 -15.74 1.76 11.40
CA ARG A 176 -16.84 2.29 12.21
C ARG A 176 -18.04 2.70 11.37
N SER A 177 -17.82 3.44 10.28
CA SER A 177 -18.91 3.82 9.37
C SER A 177 -19.63 2.61 8.79
N LEU A 178 -18.90 1.54 8.43
CA LEU A 178 -19.50 0.30 7.92
C LEU A 178 -20.33 -0.40 8.99
N ILE A 179 -19.86 -0.46 10.23
CA ILE A 179 -20.59 -1.07 11.35
C ILE A 179 -21.91 -0.33 11.59
N THR A 180 -21.91 1.01 11.63
CA THR A 180 -23.14 1.79 11.81
C THR A 180 -24.14 1.56 10.68
N SER A 181 -23.69 1.51 9.42
CA SER A 181 -24.59 1.22 8.29
C SER A 181 -25.21 -0.18 8.37
N VAL A 182 -24.44 -1.18 8.80
CA VAL A 182 -24.93 -2.55 8.98
C VAL A 182 -25.96 -2.63 10.10
N GLU A 183 -25.75 -1.92 11.22
CA GLU A 183 -26.70 -1.86 12.34
C GLU A 183 -28.02 -1.17 11.94
N SER A 184 -27.97 -0.11 11.13
CA SER A 184 -29.17 0.57 10.62
C SER A 184 -29.99 -0.35 9.70
N GLN A 185 -29.34 -1.10 8.80
CA GLN A 185 -30.04 -2.06 7.92
C GLN A 185 -30.65 -3.22 8.70
N ARG A 186 -30.00 -3.68 9.76
CA ARG A 186 -30.54 -4.74 10.62
C ARG A 186 -31.80 -4.30 11.36
N LYS A 187 -31.86 -3.05 11.82
CA LYS A 187 -33.06 -2.47 12.46
C LYS A 187 -34.23 -2.27 11.49
N GLU A 188 -33.96 -1.96 10.22
CA GLU A 188 -35.02 -1.87 9.20
C GLU A 188 -35.63 -3.24 8.84
N HIS A 189 -34.84 -4.32 8.93
CA HIS A 189 -35.31 -5.68 8.63
C HIS A 189 -36.03 -6.37 9.82
N GLU A 190 -35.90 -5.84 11.04
CA GLU A 190 -36.55 -6.37 12.25
C GLU A 190 -37.89 -5.69 12.59
N LEU A 191 -38.43 -4.81 11.72
CA LEU A 191 -39.81 -4.31 11.84
C LEU A 191 -40.78 -5.40 11.35
N PRO A 192 -41.63 -5.99 12.22
CA PRO A 192 -42.49 -7.09 11.85
C PRO A 192 -43.69 -6.62 11.02
N GLU A 193 -44.05 -7.41 10.01
CA GLU A 193 -45.37 -7.42 9.38
C GLU A 193 -46.44 -7.87 10.40
N GLU A 194 -46.75 -7.04 11.40
CA GLU A 194 -47.99 -7.17 12.18
C GLU A 194 -48.93 -6.03 11.79
N GLY A 195 -49.76 -6.30 10.78
CA GLY A 195 -50.77 -5.36 10.30
C GLY A 195 -51.75 -5.96 9.30
N GLY A 196 -52.01 -7.27 9.37
CA GLY A 196 -52.96 -7.97 8.51
C GLY A 196 -53.95 -8.81 9.31
N MET A 197 -55.23 -8.42 9.23
CA MET A 197 -56.45 -9.13 9.65
C MET A 197 -56.91 -8.99 11.11
N GLU A 198 -57.66 -7.92 11.38
CA GLU A 198 -58.92 -8.05 12.14
C GLU A 198 -60.10 -7.88 11.17
N PHE A 199 -60.71 -9.01 10.80
CA PHE A 199 -62.09 -9.07 10.37
C PHE A 199 -62.95 -9.36 11.60
N ASN A 200 -63.75 -8.39 12.07
CA ASN A 200 -65.18 -8.54 12.33
C ASN A 200 -65.82 -7.18 12.67
#